data_AF-A0A915Q4B4-F1
#
_entry.id   AF-A0A915Q4B4-F1
#
_cell.length_a   1.000
_cell.length_b   1.000
_cell.length_c   1.000
_cell.angle_alpha   90.00
_cell.angle_beta   90.00
_cell.angle_gamma   90.00
#
_symmetry.space_group_name_H-M   'P 1'
#
loop_
_entity.id
_entity.type
_entity.pdbx_description
1 polymer ?
#
loop_
_entity_poly.entity_id
_entity_poly.type
_entity_poly.pdbx_seq_one_letter_code
_entity_poly.pdbx_strand_id
1 'polypeptide(L)'
;MQSDALLLTLTAANTPPSRLTWESELNEKTEEVVVEVTWSQFETQMMDIITALRHMLMSEIPRKSVINGENLEALKLWMCAMKKYMPGTIEMRTLLYRLHHWIENISTETTYKQWTEKVEILQEQLGHPLPSTANYMACRGSKNYFRGFPCGLWTIIHAMSIQAYKLEKGNANFSSKNDLINPFHQFIWHFFICAECATHFHEEILSQNMTTIVEPASEDPAFPKQQFPPVSLCSRCWRPDGQFDEEEVLDFMINYYGNLKIDGLESIPYYNDFCQYKFIDSEKKELILKSQIGAFNVNESEGMFEKKI
;
A
#
# COMPACT_ATOMS: atom_id res chain seq x y z
N MET A 1 -72.14 -9.35 -29.71
CA MET A 1 -72.64 -8.42 -30.74
C MET A 1 -72.58 -7.03 -30.10
N GLN A 2 -71.45 -6.30 -30.10
CA GLN A 2 -70.66 -5.72 -31.20
C GLN A 2 -71.22 -4.37 -31.70
N SER A 3 -70.43 -3.31 -31.47
CA SER A 3 -70.21 -2.06 -32.26
C SER A 3 -69.59 -1.03 -31.29
N ASP A 4 -68.30 -0.72 -31.37
CA ASP A 4 -67.60 0.19 -32.30
C ASP A 4 -68.21 1.61 -32.29
N ALA A 5 -67.49 2.75 -32.25
CA ALA A 5 -66.09 3.10 -32.18
C ALA A 5 -66.05 4.64 -31.95
N LEU A 6 -64.98 5.19 -31.36
CA LEU A 6 -64.63 6.59 -31.61
C LEU A 6 -63.13 6.69 -31.87
N LEU A 7 -62.81 6.85 -33.16
CA LEU A 7 -61.49 7.20 -33.69
C LEU A 7 -61.25 8.70 -33.52
N LEU A 8 -60.08 9.08 -32.98
CA LEU A 8 -59.47 10.37 -33.23
C LEU A 8 -58.03 10.12 -33.70
N THR A 9 -57.79 10.34 -35.00
CA THR A 9 -56.48 10.31 -35.64
C THR A 9 -55.87 11.71 -35.71
N LEU A 10 -54.70 11.83 -35.06
CA LEU A 10 -53.44 12.46 -35.51
C LEU A 10 -53.47 13.63 -36.52
N THR A 11 -52.88 14.76 -36.11
CA THR A 11 -51.92 15.49 -36.93
C THR A 11 -50.69 15.86 -36.08
N ALA A 12 -49.53 15.38 -36.49
CA ALA A 12 -48.24 15.64 -35.87
C ALA A 12 -47.68 17.01 -36.30
N ALA A 13 -47.11 17.75 -35.35
CA ALA A 13 -46.14 18.81 -35.61
C ALA A 13 -44.90 18.51 -34.76
N ASN A 14 -43.86 17.99 -35.42
CA ASN A 14 -42.55 17.74 -34.84
C ASN A 14 -41.75 19.05 -34.77
N THR A 15 -41.43 19.50 -33.57
CA THR A 15 -40.28 20.39 -33.32
C THR A 15 -39.54 19.91 -32.08
N PRO A 16 -38.26 19.53 -32.19
CA PRO A 16 -37.50 19.03 -31.05
C PRO A 16 -37.17 20.19 -30.07
N PRO A 17 -37.28 19.97 -28.74
CA PRO A 17 -36.89 20.98 -27.78
C PRO A 17 -35.37 21.19 -27.81
N SER A 18 -34.99 22.46 -27.83
CA SER A 18 -33.64 23.00 -27.93
C SER A 18 -32.68 22.48 -26.87
N ARG A 19 -31.48 22.09 -27.31
CA ARG A 19 -30.30 21.74 -26.51
C ARG A 19 -29.88 22.94 -25.66
N LEU A 20 -30.23 22.93 -24.38
CA LEU A 20 -29.64 23.80 -23.36
C LEU A 20 -28.14 23.45 -23.26
N THR A 21 -27.33 24.48 -23.45
CA THR A 21 -25.87 24.45 -23.56
C THR A 21 -25.22 24.21 -22.20
N TRP A 22 -24.68 23.00 -21.99
CA TRP A 22 -23.80 22.65 -20.86
C TRP A 22 -22.36 23.16 -21.04
N GLU A 23 -22.15 24.22 -21.81
CA GLU A 23 -20.83 24.70 -22.23
C GLU A 23 -20.29 25.84 -21.35
N SER A 24 -20.95 26.19 -20.25
CA SER A 24 -20.52 27.29 -19.37
C SER A 24 -20.02 26.89 -17.98
N GLU A 25 -19.97 25.60 -17.62
CA GLU A 25 -19.54 25.15 -16.27
C GLU A 25 -18.30 24.22 -16.25
N LEU A 26 -17.64 23.99 -17.39
CA LEU A 26 -16.39 23.21 -17.48
C LEU A 26 -15.13 24.09 -17.62
N ASN A 27 -15.20 25.35 -17.20
CA ASN A 27 -14.04 26.26 -17.23
C ASN A 27 -13.50 26.57 -15.83
N GLU A 28 -13.48 25.57 -14.96
CA GLU A 28 -12.55 25.60 -13.83
C GLU A 28 -11.19 25.21 -14.40
N LYS A 29 -10.39 26.23 -14.73
CA LYS A 29 -8.99 26.07 -15.09
C LYS A 29 -8.32 25.30 -13.95
N THR A 30 -8.11 24.00 -14.12
CA THR A 30 -7.08 23.29 -13.38
C THR A 30 -5.77 23.94 -13.81
N GLU A 31 -5.25 24.85 -12.98
CA GLU A 31 -3.88 25.32 -13.11
C GLU A 31 -2.99 24.07 -13.17
N GLU A 32 -2.28 23.90 -14.28
CA GLU A 32 -1.26 22.85 -14.38
C GLU A 32 -0.18 23.19 -13.36
N VAL A 33 -0.23 22.52 -12.21
CA VAL A 33 0.81 22.62 -11.19
C VAL A 33 2.08 22.05 -11.82
N VAL A 34 3.01 22.93 -12.20
CA VAL A 34 4.34 22.54 -12.64
C VAL A 34 5.06 21.95 -11.43
N VAL A 35 5.18 20.62 -11.40
CA VAL A 35 5.95 19.93 -10.36
C VAL A 35 7.43 20.18 -10.62
N GLU A 36 8.09 20.88 -9.70
CA GLU A 36 9.55 21.05 -9.73
C GLU A 36 10.20 19.68 -9.47
N VAL A 37 10.92 19.18 -10.47
CA VAL A 37 11.64 17.91 -10.42
C VAL A 37 12.92 18.12 -9.61
N THR A 38 12.92 17.69 -8.34
CA THR A 38 14.03 17.87 -7.40
C THR A 38 14.70 16.54 -7.04
N TRP A 39 15.91 16.58 -6.48
CA TRP A 39 16.63 15.38 -6.06
C TRP A 39 15.92 14.55 -4.98
N SER A 40 15.05 15.17 -4.16
CA SER A 40 14.26 14.44 -3.15
C SER A 40 13.28 13.43 -3.75
N GLN A 41 12.99 13.52 -5.06
CA GLN A 41 12.19 12.53 -5.77
C GLN A 41 12.94 11.21 -6.02
N PHE A 42 14.27 11.22 -5.88
CA PHE A 42 15.15 10.05 -5.98
C PHE A 42 15.58 9.59 -4.59
N GLU A 43 14.76 9.84 -3.57
CA GLU A 43 14.98 9.31 -2.24
C GLU A 43 13.85 8.35 -1.88
N THR A 44 14.17 7.36 -1.05
CA THR A 44 13.16 6.44 -0.52
C THR A 44 12.46 7.09 0.67
N GLN A 45 11.24 7.61 0.46
CA GLN A 45 10.48 8.32 1.49
C GLN A 45 9.56 7.37 2.25
N MET A 46 9.60 7.41 3.59
CA MET A 46 8.67 6.64 4.43
C MET A 46 7.22 7.09 4.22
N MET A 47 6.99 8.38 3.92
CA MET A 47 5.66 8.89 3.62
C MET A 47 5.01 8.18 2.42
N ASP A 48 5.79 7.85 1.38
CA ASP A 48 5.29 7.10 0.21
C ASP A 48 4.93 5.66 0.58
N ILE A 49 5.74 5.02 1.41
CA ILE A 49 5.53 3.66 1.93
C ILE A 49 4.25 3.58 2.76
N ILE A 50 4.06 4.45 3.75
CA ILE A 50 2.88 4.40 4.63
C ILE A 50 1.60 4.80 3.88
N THR A 51 1.71 5.71 2.91
CA THR A 51 0.59 6.10 2.05
C THR A 51 0.16 4.94 1.16
N ALA A 52 1.11 4.24 0.54
CA ALA A 52 0.81 3.07 -0.28
C ALA A 52 0.25 1.92 0.56
N LEU A 53 0.80 1.65 1.76
CA LEU A 53 0.25 0.64 2.67
C LEU A 53 -1.22 0.94 3.01
N ARG A 54 -1.52 2.19 3.37
CA ARG A 54 -2.89 2.62 3.65
C ARG A 54 -3.80 2.42 2.44
N HIS A 55 -3.32 2.68 1.22
CA HIS A 55 -4.08 2.43 -0.01
C HIS A 55 -4.36 0.93 -0.22
N MET A 56 -3.36 0.07 0.01
CA MET A 56 -3.54 -1.40 -0.07
C MET A 56 -4.62 -1.88 0.91
N LEU A 57 -4.53 -1.46 2.18
CA LEU A 57 -5.43 -1.89 3.25
C LEU A 57 -6.85 -1.33 3.11
N MET A 58 -7.00 -0.07 2.69
CA MET A 58 -8.28 0.63 2.73
C MET A 58 -8.95 0.83 1.36
N SER A 59 -8.23 0.57 0.26
CA SER A 59 -8.73 0.86 -1.10
C SER A 59 -8.60 -0.30 -2.06
N GLU A 60 -7.53 -1.10 -2.01
CA GLU A 60 -7.36 -2.27 -2.89
C GLU A 60 -8.10 -3.50 -2.35
N ILE A 61 -7.80 -3.91 -1.12
CA ILE A 61 -8.40 -5.11 -0.50
C ILE A 61 -9.93 -5.02 -0.42
N PRO A 62 -10.54 -3.89 0.03
CA PRO A 62 -11.99 -3.78 0.15
C PRO A 62 -12.77 -3.78 -1.18
N ARG A 63 -12.09 -3.76 -2.34
CA ARG A 63 -12.77 -3.88 -3.66
C ARG A 63 -13.45 -5.24 -3.84
N LYS A 64 -12.97 -6.26 -3.13
CA LYS A 64 -13.59 -7.58 -3.08
C LYS A 64 -14.67 -7.57 -2.00
N SER A 65 -15.93 -7.66 -2.41
CA SER A 65 -17.07 -7.65 -1.47
C SER A 65 -16.98 -8.79 -0.45
N VAL A 66 -16.56 -9.98 -0.91
CA VAL A 66 -16.27 -11.17 -0.11
C VAL A 66 -14.90 -11.68 -0.49
N ILE A 67 -14.07 -11.98 0.52
CA ILE A 67 -12.71 -12.50 0.41
C ILE A 67 -12.74 -13.94 0.92
N ASN A 68 -12.70 -14.90 -0.01
CA ASN A 68 -12.74 -16.33 0.25
C ASN A 68 -11.89 -17.11 -0.77
N GLY A 69 -11.71 -18.42 -0.56
CA GLY A 69 -10.93 -19.29 -1.44
C GLY A 69 -9.51 -18.75 -1.70
N GLU A 70 -9.10 -18.75 -2.97
CA GLU A 70 -7.78 -18.26 -3.40
C GLU A 70 -7.51 -16.80 -2.98
N ASN A 71 -8.54 -15.93 -2.96
CA ASN A 71 -8.34 -14.54 -2.53
C ASN A 71 -7.97 -14.47 -1.03
N LEU A 72 -8.55 -15.34 -0.19
CA LEU A 72 -8.22 -15.38 1.24
C LEU A 72 -6.83 -15.98 1.46
N GLU A 73 -6.45 -17.01 0.71
CA GLU A 73 -5.11 -17.60 0.75
C GLU A 73 -4.04 -16.59 0.32
N ALA A 74 -4.27 -15.88 -0.80
CA ALA A 74 -3.42 -14.81 -1.29
C ALA A 74 -3.25 -13.70 -0.24
N LEU A 75 -4.34 -13.28 0.41
CA LEU A 75 -4.31 -12.25 1.44
C LEU A 75 -3.52 -12.70 2.69
N LYS A 76 -3.71 -13.94 3.14
CA LYS A 76 -2.97 -14.54 4.27
C LYS A 76 -1.47 -14.57 3.98
N LEU A 77 -1.10 -15.08 2.80
CA LEU A 77 0.29 -15.14 2.36
C LEU A 77 0.92 -13.74 2.32
N TRP A 78 0.23 -12.77 1.71
CA TRP A 78 0.67 -11.38 1.68
C TRP A 78 0.82 -10.78 3.08
N MET A 79 -0.18 -10.94 3.96
CA MET A 79 -0.12 -10.46 5.34
C MET A 79 1.03 -11.08 6.15
N CYS A 80 1.40 -12.33 5.87
CA CYS A 80 2.54 -12.99 6.50
C CYS A 80 3.86 -12.29 6.13
N ALA A 81 4.06 -11.98 4.84
CA ALA A 81 5.22 -11.23 4.36
C ALA A 81 5.23 -9.79 4.92
N MET A 82 4.09 -9.09 4.90
CA MET A 82 3.98 -7.72 5.42
C MET A 82 4.32 -7.64 6.91
N LYS A 83 3.81 -8.55 7.74
CA LYS A 83 4.17 -8.63 9.18
C LYS A 83 5.68 -8.76 9.38
N LYS A 84 6.35 -9.55 8.52
CA LYS A 84 7.74 -9.95 8.70
C LYS A 84 8.75 -8.93 8.18
N TYR A 85 8.53 -8.40 6.97
CA TYR A 85 9.54 -7.62 6.25
C TYR A 85 9.20 -6.14 6.09
N MET A 86 7.96 -5.70 6.35
CA MET A 86 7.57 -4.31 6.14
C MET A 86 8.38 -3.36 7.05
N PRO A 87 9.11 -2.38 6.48
CA PRO A 87 9.77 -1.36 7.29
C PRO A 87 8.76 -0.34 7.81
N GLY A 88 8.99 0.22 8.99
CA GLY A 88 8.19 1.32 9.54
C GLY A 88 8.23 1.38 11.06
N THR A 89 7.37 2.21 11.65
CA THR A 89 7.32 2.43 13.09
C THR A 89 6.82 1.21 13.86
N ILE A 90 6.97 1.24 15.18
CA ILE A 90 6.54 0.16 16.08
C ILE A 90 5.01 -0.03 15.98
N GLU A 91 4.26 1.05 15.91
CA GLU A 91 2.80 1.06 15.84
C GLU A 91 2.33 0.47 14.52
N MET A 92 2.96 0.85 13.40
CA MET A 92 2.64 0.30 12.09
C MET A 92 2.94 -1.21 12.01
N ARG A 93 4.09 -1.64 12.53
CA ARG A 93 4.43 -3.07 12.60
C ARG A 93 3.48 -3.84 13.51
N THR A 94 3.04 -3.23 14.61
CA THR A 94 2.04 -3.79 15.53
C THR A 94 0.67 -3.94 14.86
N LEU A 95 0.27 -2.96 14.05
CA LEU A 95 -0.95 -3.03 13.24
C LEU A 95 -0.89 -4.24 12.29
N LEU A 96 0.19 -4.39 11.54
CA LEU A 96 0.38 -5.52 10.62
C LEU A 96 0.42 -6.87 11.34
N TYR A 97 1.08 -6.95 12.50
CA TYR A 97 1.09 -8.13 13.34
C TYR A 97 -0.31 -8.53 13.81
N ARG A 98 -1.10 -7.58 14.32
CA ARG A 98 -2.46 -7.83 14.81
C ARG A 98 -3.42 -8.18 13.66
N LEU A 99 -3.28 -7.55 12.50
CA LEU A 99 -4.03 -7.91 11.29
C LEU A 99 -3.71 -9.32 10.83
N HIS A 100 -2.43 -9.69 10.74
CA HIS A 100 -2.01 -11.04 10.38
C HIS A 100 -2.58 -12.08 11.35
N HIS A 101 -2.46 -11.85 12.67
CA HIS A 101 -3.02 -12.76 13.66
C HIS A 101 -4.54 -12.92 13.51
N TRP A 102 -5.26 -11.84 13.19
CA TRP A 102 -6.70 -11.91 12.97
C TRP A 102 -7.06 -12.67 11.68
N ILE A 103 -6.44 -12.35 10.54
CA ILE A 103 -6.77 -12.97 9.25
C ILE A 103 -6.46 -14.47 9.25
N GLU A 104 -5.39 -14.91 9.94
CA GLU A 104 -5.05 -16.33 10.00
C GLU A 104 -6.12 -17.19 10.67
N ASN A 105 -6.84 -16.62 11.63
CA ASN A 105 -7.92 -17.30 12.34
C ASN A 105 -9.23 -17.36 11.54
N ILE A 106 -9.30 -16.74 10.36
CA ILE A 106 -10.45 -16.83 9.47
C ILE A 106 -10.34 -18.13 8.65
N SER A 107 -11.36 -18.99 8.75
CA SER A 107 -11.37 -20.30 8.09
C SER A 107 -11.96 -20.29 6.69
N THR A 108 -13.06 -19.59 6.48
CA THR A 108 -13.82 -19.65 5.21
C THR A 108 -13.78 -18.36 4.43
N GLU A 109 -14.22 -17.26 5.05
CA GLU A 109 -14.38 -15.99 4.36
C GLU A 109 -14.42 -14.78 5.31
N THR A 110 -14.14 -13.61 4.75
CA THR A 110 -14.38 -12.32 5.39
C THR A 110 -14.96 -11.33 4.37
N THR A 111 -15.76 -10.39 4.83
CA THR A 111 -16.32 -9.34 3.98
C THR A 111 -15.45 -8.09 3.99
N TYR A 112 -15.57 -7.25 2.97
CA TYR A 112 -14.89 -5.96 2.93
C TYR A 112 -15.23 -5.09 4.17
N LYS A 113 -16.45 -5.19 4.71
CA LYS A 113 -16.89 -4.47 5.91
C LYS A 113 -16.12 -4.93 7.15
N GLN A 114 -16.07 -6.23 7.39
CA GLN A 114 -15.33 -6.81 8.51
C GLN A 114 -13.83 -6.50 8.44
N TRP A 115 -13.27 -6.57 7.23
CA TRP A 115 -11.88 -6.16 6.99
C TRP A 115 -11.67 -4.69 7.36
N THR A 116 -12.45 -3.79 6.77
CA THR A 116 -12.30 -2.33 6.95
C THR A 116 -12.49 -1.94 8.42
N GLU A 117 -13.54 -2.46 9.07
CA GLU A 117 -13.80 -2.25 10.50
C GLU A 117 -12.63 -2.74 11.35
N LYS A 118 -12.04 -3.90 11.01
CA LYS A 118 -10.86 -4.40 11.73
C LYS A 118 -9.64 -3.50 11.58
N VAL A 119 -9.37 -2.98 10.38
CA VAL A 119 -8.26 -2.03 10.15
C VAL A 119 -8.50 -0.74 10.93
N GLU A 120 -9.73 -0.20 10.90
CA GLU A 120 -10.10 1.03 11.63
C GLU A 120 -9.95 0.88 13.15
N ILE A 121 -10.46 -0.21 13.73
CA ILE A 121 -10.30 -0.51 15.16
C ILE A 121 -8.82 -0.55 15.55
N LEU A 122 -7.99 -1.19 14.73
CA LEU A 122 -6.56 -1.30 15.01
C LEU A 122 -5.83 0.03 14.84
N GLN A 123 -6.23 0.87 13.88
CA GLN A 123 -5.69 2.21 13.74
C GLN A 123 -6.01 3.06 14.99
N GLU A 124 -7.26 3.06 15.45
CA GLU A 124 -7.69 3.79 16.65
C GLU A 124 -6.89 3.35 17.89
N GLN A 125 -6.78 2.04 18.12
CA GLN A 125 -6.04 1.48 19.27
C GLN A 125 -4.54 1.79 19.27
N LEU A 126 -3.98 2.15 18.12
CA LEU A 126 -2.55 2.38 17.93
C LEU A 126 -2.24 3.85 17.61
N GLY A 127 -3.19 4.76 17.79
CA GLY A 127 -2.98 6.20 17.59
C GLY A 127 -2.83 6.62 16.13
N HIS A 128 -3.55 5.97 15.21
CA HIS A 128 -3.52 6.21 13.77
C HIS A 128 -2.12 6.17 13.14
N PRO A 129 -1.47 4.98 13.10
CA PRO A 129 -0.13 4.82 12.56
C PRO A 129 -0.03 4.98 11.03
N LEU A 130 -1.17 5.10 10.33
CA LEU A 130 -1.24 5.32 8.89
C LEU A 130 -1.84 6.71 8.62
N PRO A 131 -1.44 7.38 7.53
CA PRO A 131 -1.92 8.73 7.24
C PRO A 131 -3.41 8.72 6.90
N SER A 132 -4.14 9.77 7.27
CA SER A 132 -5.57 9.92 6.94
C SER A 132 -5.78 10.20 5.45
N THR A 133 -4.88 10.95 4.83
CA THR A 133 -4.91 11.36 3.41
C THR A 133 -3.69 10.84 2.64
N ALA A 134 -3.82 10.79 1.31
CA ALA A 134 -2.72 10.36 0.44
C ALA A 134 -1.73 11.51 0.22
N ASN A 135 -0.53 11.41 0.78
CA ASN A 135 0.50 12.45 0.68
C ASN A 135 1.80 11.88 0.08
N TYR A 136 1.79 11.55 -1.21
CA TYR A 136 3.01 11.13 -1.89
C TYR A 136 4.04 12.27 -1.99
N MET A 137 5.31 11.93 -1.77
CA MET A 137 6.48 12.80 -1.87
C MET A 137 7.32 12.43 -3.09
N ALA A 138 8.18 11.42 -2.99
CA ALA A 138 9.02 10.99 -4.09
C ALA A 138 8.20 10.24 -5.14
N CYS A 139 7.04 9.68 -4.78
CA CYS A 139 6.09 9.07 -5.71
C CYS A 139 5.02 10.03 -6.27
N ARG A 140 5.12 11.33 -6.00
CA ARG A 140 4.18 12.33 -6.56
C ARG A 140 4.34 12.43 -8.08
N GLY A 141 3.24 12.26 -8.81
CA GLY A 141 3.19 12.49 -10.25
C GLY A 141 3.08 13.97 -10.60
N SER A 142 3.37 14.33 -11.85
CA SER A 142 3.11 15.68 -12.38
C SER A 142 1.61 16.02 -12.37
N LYS A 143 0.75 14.99 -12.44
CA LYS A 143 -0.71 15.07 -12.32
C LYS A 143 -1.21 13.98 -11.38
N ASN A 144 -2.40 14.17 -10.81
CA ASN A 144 -2.96 13.30 -9.77
C ASN A 144 -3.18 11.83 -10.21
N TYR A 145 -3.28 11.59 -11.51
CA TYR A 145 -3.44 10.24 -12.09
C TYR A 145 -2.11 9.57 -12.48
N PHE A 146 -0.98 10.27 -12.34
CA PHE A 146 0.35 9.72 -12.59
C PHE A 146 1.04 9.25 -11.31
N ARG A 147 1.91 8.25 -11.46
CA ARG A 147 2.77 7.71 -10.40
C ARG A 147 1.96 7.25 -9.17
N GLY A 148 2.06 7.93 -8.04
CA GLY A 148 1.24 7.67 -6.86
C GLY A 148 1.34 6.23 -6.35
N PHE A 149 0.18 5.58 -6.22
CA PHE A 149 0.09 4.25 -5.59
C PHE A 149 0.97 3.17 -6.24
N PRO A 150 0.94 2.95 -7.57
CA PRO A 150 1.87 2.03 -8.21
C PRO A 150 3.35 2.28 -7.86
N CYS A 151 3.78 3.55 -7.82
CA CYS A 151 5.15 3.89 -7.42
C CYS A 151 5.42 3.47 -5.97
N GLY A 152 4.53 3.81 -5.04
CA GLY A 152 4.68 3.45 -3.63
C GLY A 152 4.64 1.94 -3.39
N LEU A 153 3.84 1.18 -4.16
CA LEU A 153 3.83 -0.28 -4.13
C LEU A 153 5.21 -0.85 -4.51
N TRP A 154 5.81 -0.37 -5.61
CA TRP A 154 7.16 -0.78 -6.00
C TRP A 154 8.21 -0.42 -4.95
N THR A 155 8.09 0.77 -4.35
CA THR A 155 8.95 1.17 -3.22
C THR A 155 8.82 0.22 -2.04
N ILE A 156 7.61 -0.22 -1.69
CA ILE A 156 7.38 -1.22 -0.63
C ILE A 156 8.09 -2.53 -0.96
N ILE A 157 7.92 -3.06 -2.19
CA ILE A 157 8.52 -4.34 -2.60
C ILE A 157 10.05 -4.28 -2.47
N HIS A 158 10.67 -3.22 -2.98
CA HIS A 158 12.12 -3.04 -2.89
C HIS A 158 12.62 -2.79 -1.46
N ALA A 159 11.91 -2.00 -0.66
CA ALA A 159 12.29 -1.80 0.74
C ALA A 159 12.18 -3.10 1.55
N MET A 160 11.13 -3.89 1.32
CA MET A 160 10.97 -5.21 1.94
C MET A 160 12.03 -6.21 1.48
N SER A 161 12.51 -6.14 0.24
CA SER A 161 13.59 -7.03 -0.23
C SER A 161 14.91 -6.75 0.49
N ILE A 162 15.24 -5.49 0.77
CA ILE A 162 16.40 -5.13 1.58
C ILE A 162 16.22 -5.57 3.04
N GLN A 163 15.01 -5.46 3.60
CA GLN A 163 14.72 -5.96 4.94
C GLN A 163 14.87 -7.48 5.02
N ALA A 164 14.36 -8.22 4.03
CA ALA A 164 14.51 -9.66 3.94
C ALA A 164 15.97 -10.07 3.79
N TYR A 165 16.74 -9.41 2.92
CA TYR A 165 18.17 -9.65 2.75
C TYR A 165 18.96 -9.51 4.08
N LYS A 166 18.63 -8.50 4.88
CA LYS A 166 19.27 -8.27 6.19
C LYS A 166 18.84 -9.32 7.23
N LEU A 167 17.55 -9.60 7.34
CA LEU A 167 16.98 -10.48 8.37
C LEU A 167 17.26 -11.97 8.11
N GLU A 168 17.37 -12.37 6.85
CA GLU A 168 17.48 -13.78 6.43
C GLU A 168 18.91 -14.19 6.09
N LYS A 169 19.90 -13.36 6.46
CA LYS A 169 21.31 -13.62 6.17
C LYS A 169 21.73 -14.96 6.80
N GLY A 170 22.10 -15.92 5.94
CA GLY A 170 22.51 -17.26 6.36
C GLY A 170 21.35 -18.21 6.69
N ASN A 171 20.09 -17.81 6.47
CA ASN A 171 18.95 -18.71 6.61
C ASN A 171 18.77 -19.57 5.34
N ALA A 172 19.12 -20.85 5.44
CA ALA A 172 19.00 -21.80 4.33
C ALA A 172 17.54 -22.09 3.91
N ASN A 173 16.56 -21.81 4.77
CA ASN A 173 15.13 -22.04 4.47
C ASN A 173 14.47 -20.85 3.76
N PHE A 174 15.14 -19.70 3.67
CA PHE A 174 14.59 -18.52 3.03
C PHE A 174 14.72 -18.59 1.51
N SER A 175 13.64 -18.24 0.81
CA SER A 175 13.59 -18.09 -0.63
C SER A 175 12.95 -16.76 -0.98
N SER A 176 13.72 -15.83 -1.57
CA SER A 176 13.18 -14.54 -2.03
C SER A 176 11.98 -14.70 -2.98
N LYS A 177 12.00 -15.75 -3.81
CA LYS A 177 10.90 -16.09 -4.71
C LYS A 177 9.63 -16.44 -3.94
N ASN A 178 9.71 -17.32 -2.94
CA ASN A 178 8.52 -17.85 -2.26
C ASN A 178 8.06 -16.98 -1.08
N ASP A 179 9.00 -16.40 -0.33
CA ASP A 179 8.73 -15.68 0.92
C ASP A 179 8.49 -14.18 0.72
N LEU A 180 8.85 -13.63 -0.45
CA LEU A 180 8.67 -12.21 -0.75
C LEU A 180 7.94 -11.98 -2.07
N ILE A 181 8.48 -12.46 -3.19
CA ILE A 181 7.93 -12.16 -4.53
C ILE A 181 6.57 -12.82 -4.73
N ASN A 182 6.41 -14.09 -4.37
CA ASN A 182 5.12 -14.79 -4.49
C ASN A 182 3.99 -14.11 -3.68
N PRO A 183 4.18 -13.71 -2.40
CA PRO A 183 3.20 -12.91 -1.67
C PRO A 183 2.73 -11.65 -2.42
N PHE A 184 3.65 -10.91 -3.05
CA PHE A 184 3.29 -9.75 -3.86
C PHE A 184 2.62 -10.13 -5.18
N HIS A 185 3.06 -11.20 -5.84
CA HIS A 185 2.42 -11.73 -7.03
C HIS A 185 0.96 -12.12 -6.75
N GLN A 186 0.70 -12.84 -5.68
CA GLN A 186 -0.65 -13.20 -5.25
C GLN A 186 -1.48 -11.96 -4.92
N PHE A 187 -0.91 -11.00 -4.17
CA PHE A 187 -1.62 -9.75 -3.90
C PHE A 187 -1.98 -8.99 -5.18
N ILE A 188 -1.02 -8.82 -6.09
CA ILE A 188 -1.20 -8.06 -7.32
C ILE A 188 -2.24 -8.74 -8.22
N TRP A 189 -2.14 -10.05 -8.37
CA TRP A 189 -3.08 -10.84 -9.18
C TRP A 189 -4.53 -10.76 -8.66
N HIS A 190 -4.72 -10.84 -7.35
CA HIS A 190 -6.05 -10.93 -6.76
C HIS A 190 -6.69 -9.58 -6.43
N PHE A 191 -5.91 -8.57 -6.03
CA PHE A 191 -6.44 -7.33 -5.45
C PHE A 191 -6.13 -6.06 -6.24
N PHE A 192 -5.09 -6.05 -7.08
CA PHE A 192 -4.65 -4.83 -7.75
C PHE A 192 -5.70 -4.32 -8.75
N ILE A 193 -6.02 -3.03 -8.67
CA ILE A 193 -7.03 -2.38 -9.51
C ILE A 193 -6.76 -2.52 -11.02
N CYS A 194 -5.49 -2.43 -11.42
CA CYS A 194 -5.09 -2.49 -12.82
C CYS A 194 -4.91 -3.94 -13.26
N ALA A 195 -5.98 -4.52 -13.83
CA ALA A 195 -5.97 -5.90 -14.32
C ALA A 195 -4.87 -6.15 -15.36
N GLU A 196 -4.68 -5.23 -16.31
CA GLU A 196 -3.61 -5.31 -17.32
C GLU A 196 -2.22 -5.33 -16.66
N CYS A 197 -1.98 -4.46 -15.67
CA CYS A 197 -0.73 -4.43 -14.92
C CYS A 197 -0.48 -5.75 -14.17
N ALA A 198 -1.53 -6.35 -13.61
CA ALA A 198 -1.45 -7.64 -12.93
C ALA A 198 -1.13 -8.78 -13.89
N THR A 199 -1.72 -8.77 -15.10
CA THR A 199 -1.40 -9.71 -16.17
C THR A 199 0.06 -9.61 -16.61
N HIS A 200 0.53 -8.40 -16.92
CA HIS A 200 1.95 -8.21 -17.28
C HIS A 200 2.89 -8.64 -16.15
N PHE A 201 2.60 -8.28 -14.90
CA PHE A 201 3.43 -8.73 -13.77
C PHE A 201 3.44 -10.26 -13.63
N HIS A 202 2.29 -10.92 -13.82
CA HIS A 202 2.22 -12.37 -13.81
C HIS A 202 3.06 -13.02 -14.93
N GLU A 203 2.95 -12.50 -16.15
CA GLU A 203 3.72 -12.98 -17.30
C GLU A 203 5.23 -12.81 -17.09
N GLU A 204 5.67 -11.69 -16.52
CA GLU A 204 7.09 -11.45 -16.21
C GLU A 204 7.63 -12.40 -15.12
N ILE A 205 6.82 -12.70 -14.11
CA ILE A 205 7.18 -13.70 -13.09
C ILE A 205 7.37 -15.10 -13.71
N LEU A 206 6.62 -15.42 -14.76
CA LEU A 206 6.75 -16.69 -15.49
C LEU A 206 7.93 -16.68 -16.48
N SER A 207 8.15 -15.58 -17.18
CA SER A 207 9.14 -15.44 -18.26
C SER A 207 10.58 -15.28 -17.75
N GLN A 208 10.77 -14.69 -16.56
CA GLN A 208 12.08 -14.31 -15.99
C GLN A 208 12.94 -13.40 -16.91
N ASN A 209 12.35 -12.63 -17.83
CA ASN A 209 13.10 -11.82 -18.79
C ASN A 209 12.79 -10.31 -18.70
N MET A 210 13.51 -9.60 -17.83
CA MET A 210 13.33 -8.16 -17.57
C MET A 210 14.20 -7.23 -18.45
N THR A 211 14.38 -7.53 -19.73
CA THR A 211 15.27 -6.72 -20.60
C THR A 211 14.58 -5.55 -21.32
N THR A 212 13.25 -5.49 -21.31
CA THR A 212 12.50 -4.52 -22.12
C THR A 212 11.91 -3.40 -21.26
N ILE A 213 12.31 -2.16 -21.52
CA ILE A 213 11.55 -0.99 -21.07
C ILE A 213 10.41 -0.80 -22.06
N VAL A 214 9.18 -0.98 -21.59
CA VAL A 214 7.99 -0.64 -22.36
C VAL A 214 7.62 0.80 -22.01
N GLU A 215 7.49 1.67 -23.01
CA GLU A 215 6.94 3.03 -22.86
C GLU A 215 5.42 2.98 -23.12
N PRO A 216 4.56 2.87 -22.08
CA PRO A 216 3.12 2.89 -22.27
C PRO A 216 2.61 4.31 -22.49
N ALA A 217 1.44 4.45 -23.13
CA ALA A 217 0.74 5.73 -23.27
C ALA A 217 0.37 6.42 -21.94
N SER A 218 0.48 5.71 -20.81
CA SER A 218 0.25 6.21 -19.45
C SER A 218 1.52 6.72 -18.75
N GLU A 219 2.61 6.94 -19.48
CA GLU A 219 3.85 7.49 -18.94
C GLU A 219 3.67 8.94 -18.48
N ASP A 220 4.30 9.28 -17.36
CA ASP A 220 4.35 10.66 -16.87
C ASP A 220 5.49 11.40 -17.61
N PRO A 221 5.20 12.44 -18.43
CA PRO A 221 6.24 13.12 -19.21
C PRO A 221 7.32 13.78 -18.36
N ALA A 222 7.04 14.11 -17.10
CA ALA A 222 8.03 14.68 -16.19
C ALA A 222 8.98 13.61 -15.61
N PHE A 223 8.64 12.32 -15.74
CA PHE A 223 9.36 11.19 -15.16
C PHE A 223 9.49 10.04 -16.16
N PRO A 224 10.27 10.23 -17.25
CA PRO A 224 10.44 9.21 -18.28
C PRO A 224 11.06 7.93 -17.70
N LYS A 225 10.57 6.79 -18.17
CA LYS A 225 11.05 5.45 -17.82
C LYS A 225 12.45 5.26 -18.39
N GLN A 226 13.34 4.80 -17.53
CA GLN A 226 14.72 4.47 -17.88
C GLN A 226 15.18 3.33 -16.97
N GLN A 227 16.25 2.64 -17.35
CA GLN A 227 16.86 1.63 -16.50
C GLN A 227 17.29 2.27 -15.16
N PHE A 228 16.86 1.67 -14.06
CA PHE A 228 17.16 2.15 -12.71
C PHE A 228 18.22 1.26 -12.05
N PRO A 229 19.26 1.82 -11.39
CA PRO A 229 19.52 3.25 -11.24
C PRO A 229 20.12 3.88 -12.50
N PRO A 230 19.75 5.12 -12.86
CA PRO A 230 20.42 5.82 -13.96
C PRO A 230 21.87 6.15 -13.59
N VAL A 231 22.71 6.34 -14.60
CA VAL A 231 24.15 6.70 -14.44
C VAL A 231 24.33 7.96 -13.58
N SER A 232 23.40 8.91 -13.66
CA SER A 232 23.41 10.14 -12.86
C SER A 232 23.25 9.90 -11.35
N LEU A 233 22.61 8.79 -10.97
CA LEU A 233 22.36 8.43 -9.58
C LEU A 233 23.38 7.42 -9.05
N CYS A 234 23.88 6.53 -9.92
CA CYS A 234 24.92 5.58 -9.58
C CYS A 234 25.81 5.30 -10.79
N SER A 235 26.86 6.10 -10.99
CA SER A 235 27.78 5.88 -12.11
C SER A 235 28.56 4.57 -12.00
N ARG A 236 28.89 4.15 -10.77
CA ARG A 236 29.60 2.89 -10.48
C ARG A 236 28.77 1.63 -10.76
N CYS A 237 27.45 1.76 -10.82
CA CYS A 237 26.55 0.64 -11.12
C CYS A 237 26.62 0.20 -12.60
N TRP A 238 27.31 0.95 -13.46
CA TRP A 238 27.38 0.71 -14.89
C TRP A 238 28.81 0.42 -15.32
N ARG A 239 29.00 -0.68 -16.04
CA ARG A 239 30.26 -1.02 -16.71
C ARG A 239 30.42 -0.20 -17.99
N PRO A 240 31.66 -0.06 -18.51
CA PRO A 240 31.91 0.70 -19.74
C PRO A 240 31.17 0.19 -20.98
N ASP A 241 30.74 -1.07 -20.98
CA ASP A 241 29.97 -1.69 -22.06
C ASP A 241 28.45 -1.45 -21.94
N GLY A 242 28.01 -0.71 -20.92
CA GLY A 242 26.61 -0.39 -20.67
C GLY A 242 25.84 -1.47 -19.92
N GLN A 243 26.49 -2.54 -19.44
CA GLN A 243 25.87 -3.54 -18.57
C GLN A 243 25.95 -3.14 -17.10
N PHE A 244 25.05 -3.68 -16.28
CA PHE A 244 25.12 -3.48 -14.84
C PHE A 244 26.33 -4.19 -14.23
N ASP A 245 26.96 -3.51 -13.26
CA ASP A 245 27.82 -4.15 -12.30
C ASP A 245 26.99 -4.61 -11.08
N GLU A 246 26.74 -5.92 -10.98
CA GLU A 246 25.80 -6.47 -10.00
C GLU A 246 26.19 -6.20 -8.53
N GLU A 247 27.49 -6.16 -8.22
CA GLU A 247 27.96 -5.88 -6.86
C GLU A 247 27.69 -4.43 -6.47
N GLU A 248 28.01 -3.51 -7.38
CA GLU A 248 27.76 -2.07 -7.19
C GLU A 248 26.27 -1.74 -7.18
N VAL A 249 25.46 -2.45 -7.99
CA VAL A 249 24.00 -2.35 -7.96
C VAL A 249 23.44 -2.85 -6.64
N LEU A 250 23.89 -4.01 -6.14
CA LEU A 250 23.44 -4.52 -4.85
C LEU A 250 23.74 -3.54 -3.73
N ASP A 251 24.97 -3.01 -3.69
CA ASP A 251 25.38 -1.99 -2.73
C ASP A 251 24.53 -0.72 -2.85
N PHE A 252 24.26 -0.26 -4.08
CA PHE A 252 23.37 0.86 -4.31
C PHE A 252 21.96 0.59 -3.77
N MET A 253 21.37 -0.58 -4.07
CA MET A 253 20.01 -0.92 -3.65
C MET A 253 19.89 -1.02 -2.12
N ILE A 254 20.88 -1.61 -1.45
CA ILE A 254 20.95 -1.69 0.02
C ILE A 254 20.96 -0.29 0.63
N ASN A 255 21.73 0.63 0.06
CA ASN A 255 21.83 2.00 0.55
C ASN A 255 20.57 2.81 0.21
N TYR A 256 20.08 2.71 -1.02
CA TYR A 256 18.95 3.49 -1.51
C TYR A 256 17.64 3.12 -0.79
N TYR A 257 17.27 1.84 -0.77
CA TYR A 257 16.04 1.38 -0.13
C TYR A 257 16.21 1.11 1.38
N GLY A 258 17.44 1.01 1.87
CA GLY A 258 17.73 0.92 3.30
C GLY A 258 17.79 2.27 4.01
N ASN A 259 17.98 3.38 3.29
CA ASN A 259 18.04 4.74 3.84
C ASN A 259 16.67 5.44 3.70
N LEU A 260 15.72 5.00 4.53
CA LEU A 260 14.36 5.55 4.53
C LEU A 260 14.35 6.95 5.14
N LYS A 261 13.97 7.94 4.33
CA LYS A 261 13.78 9.33 4.76
C LYS A 261 12.47 9.48 5.53
N ILE A 262 12.55 10.15 6.67
CA ILE A 262 11.41 10.38 7.58
C ILE A 262 10.98 11.85 7.61
N ASP A 263 11.68 12.73 6.90
CA ASP A 263 11.48 14.18 6.89
C ASP A 263 10.03 14.55 6.51
N GLY A 264 9.40 13.74 5.65
CA GLY A 264 7.97 13.86 5.31
C GLY A 264 7.00 13.68 6.48
N LEU A 265 7.43 12.95 7.51
CA LEU A 265 6.63 12.62 8.69
C LEU A 265 6.78 13.67 9.80
N GLU A 266 7.91 14.40 9.85
CA GLU A 266 8.13 15.50 10.80
C GLU A 266 7.10 16.64 10.63
N SER A 267 6.51 16.77 9.44
CA SER A 267 5.42 17.72 9.15
C SER A 267 4.06 17.31 9.73
N ILE A 268 3.93 16.10 10.26
CA ILE A 268 2.69 15.57 10.86
C ILE A 268 2.79 15.73 12.38
N PRO A 269 1.89 16.48 13.05
CA PRO A 269 1.99 16.82 14.48
C PRO A 269 2.16 15.64 15.46
N TYR A 270 1.81 14.42 15.02
CA TYR A 270 1.89 13.20 15.83
C TYR A 270 3.27 12.52 15.80
N TYR A 271 4.17 12.90 14.88
CA TYR A 271 5.40 12.14 14.62
C TYR A 271 6.64 12.63 15.39
N ASN A 272 6.60 13.85 15.95
CA ASN A 272 7.77 14.49 16.57
C ASN A 272 8.24 13.86 17.91
N ASP A 273 7.48 12.94 18.50
CA ASP A 273 7.86 12.30 19.77
C ASP A 273 8.60 10.94 19.64
N PHE A 274 8.67 10.33 18.44
CA PHE A 274 8.99 8.90 18.33
C PHE A 274 10.35 8.51 17.72
N CYS A 275 11.07 9.42 17.05
CA CYS A 275 12.28 9.06 16.29
C CYS A 275 13.59 8.94 17.11
N GLN A 276 13.57 9.03 18.44
CA GLN A 276 14.80 8.88 19.24
C GLN A 276 15.21 7.44 19.55
N TYR A 277 14.39 6.42 19.27
CA TYR A 277 14.79 5.03 19.48
C TYR A 277 15.48 4.45 18.24
N LYS A 278 16.81 4.52 18.27
CA LYS A 278 17.72 3.73 17.42
C LYS A 278 17.20 2.30 17.25
N PHE A 279 17.28 1.79 16.03
CA PHE A 279 17.13 0.38 15.68
C PHE A 279 18.00 -0.48 16.62
N ILE A 280 17.37 -1.14 17.60
CA ILE A 280 18.01 -2.18 18.40
C ILE A 280 17.61 -3.51 17.77
N ASP A 281 18.67 -4.22 17.36
CA ASP A 281 18.68 -5.58 16.85
C ASP A 281 17.76 -6.49 17.68
N SER A 282 16.76 -7.09 17.05
CA SER A 282 15.75 -7.91 17.74
C SER A 282 16.12 -9.38 17.68
N GLU A 283 17.23 -9.74 18.31
CA GLU A 283 17.37 -11.06 18.92
C GLU A 283 17.06 -10.94 20.42
N LYS A 284 16.04 -11.69 20.86
CA LYS A 284 15.52 -11.80 22.24
C LYS A 284 14.83 -10.56 22.83
N LYS A 285 13.51 -10.53 22.68
CA LYS A 285 12.65 -10.25 23.84
C LYS A 285 11.42 -11.17 23.82
N GLU A 286 11.58 -12.23 24.60
CA GLU A 286 10.52 -13.09 25.07
C GLU A 286 9.39 -12.22 25.66
N LEU A 287 8.15 -12.57 25.31
CA LEU A 287 6.94 -12.05 25.92
C LEU A 287 7.01 -12.15 27.44
N ILE A 288 7.22 -11.03 28.12
CA ILE A 288 6.78 -10.84 29.50
C ILE A 288 6.02 -9.53 29.57
N LEU A 289 4.75 -9.58 29.16
CA LEU A 289 3.74 -8.62 29.61
C LEU A 289 3.41 -8.99 31.07
N LYS A 290 4.25 -8.57 32.02
CA LYS A 290 3.85 -8.53 33.42
C LYS A 290 3.02 -7.27 33.60
N SER A 291 1.72 -7.48 33.74
CA SER A 291 0.74 -6.50 34.20
C SER A 291 1.23 -5.79 35.46
N GLN A 292 1.49 -4.49 35.33
CA GLN A 292 1.40 -3.55 36.44
C GLN A 292 0.67 -2.31 35.93
N ILE A 293 -0.66 -2.36 36.00
CA ILE A 293 -1.46 -1.16 36.17
C ILE A 293 -2.04 -1.27 37.58
N GLY A 294 -1.36 -0.60 38.51
CA GLY A 294 -1.96 -0.24 39.78
C GLY A 294 -2.68 1.10 39.63
N ALA A 295 -3.87 1.14 40.22
CA ALA A 295 -4.63 2.32 40.64
C ALA A 295 -5.44 3.08 39.58
N PHE A 296 -6.67 2.61 39.37
CA PHE A 296 -7.85 3.47 39.50
C PHE A 296 -8.91 2.71 40.31
N ASN A 297 -9.24 3.23 41.49
CA ASN A 297 -10.28 2.71 42.38
C ASN A 297 -11.66 3.02 41.80
N VAL A 298 -12.54 2.01 41.79
CA VAL A 298 -14.00 2.19 41.81
C VAL A 298 -14.50 1.45 43.04
N ASN A 299 -15.30 2.16 43.83
CA ASN A 299 -15.62 1.88 45.23
C ASN A 299 -16.35 0.56 45.50
N GLU A 300 -16.13 0.10 46.73
CA GLU A 300 -16.90 -0.85 47.52
C GLU A 300 -18.42 -0.69 47.36
N SER A 301 -19.10 -1.80 47.08
CA SER A 301 -20.20 -2.28 47.91
C SER A 301 -20.67 -3.65 47.41
N GLU A 302 -20.77 -4.60 48.34
CA GLU A 302 -21.51 -5.87 48.34
C GLU A 302 -20.62 -7.09 48.55
N GLY A 303 -20.68 -7.59 49.79
CA GLY A 303 -20.03 -8.84 50.18
C GLY A 303 -19.80 -8.99 51.67
N MET A 304 -20.67 -8.44 52.52
CA MET A 304 -20.66 -8.70 53.96
C MET A 304 -22.02 -9.25 54.41
N PHE A 305 -22.30 -10.51 54.07
CA PHE A 305 -23.22 -11.47 54.71
C PHE A 305 -22.83 -12.81 54.03
N GLU A 306 -22.46 -13.93 54.66
CA GLU A 306 -22.54 -14.43 56.02
C GLU A 306 -21.58 -15.63 56.12
N LYS A 307 -20.88 -15.76 57.24
CA LYS A 307 -20.33 -17.03 57.72
C LYS A 307 -20.95 -17.27 59.09
N LYS A 308 -21.93 -18.18 59.21
CA LYS A 308 -22.11 -19.07 60.38
C LYS A 308 -23.32 -20.00 60.23
N ILE A 309 -23.01 -21.29 60.42
CA ILE A 309 -23.88 -22.46 60.68
C ILE A 309 -24.57 -23.03 59.44
#